data_AF-K1U8F7-F1
#
_entry.id   AF-K1U8F7-F1
#
_cell.length_a   1.000
_cell.length_b   1.000
_cell.length_c   1.000
_cell.angle_alpha   90.00
_cell.angle_beta   90.00
_cell.angle_gamma   90.00
#
_symmetry.space_group_name_H-M   'P 1'
#
loop_
_entity.id
_entity.type
_entity.pdbx_description
1 polymer ?
#
loop_
_entity_poly.entity_id
_entity_poly.type
_entity_poly.pdbx_seq_one_letter_code
_entity_poly.pdbx_strand_id
1 'polypeptide(L)'
;MAYETEIENIDKWLNYAKFRTSEQEQQVMSSCGIVEINGNYKEIKKNITGLPEIAYLRETSMNNRAEVIEKSLIGEEVYFVGAANEYDPFRLEVFSELGSLGYLDSYISETIMPLMESKRLDYTARIAELVKLSERNKHAKSSIVGISIDAKMSDIPVPPKTSVPHIER
;
A
#
# COMPACT_ATOMS: atom_id res chain seq x y z
N MET A 1 36.00 13.70 6.50
CA MET A 1 36.14 12.36 5.91
C MET A 1 34.75 11.92 5.52
N ALA A 2 34.45 11.86 4.22
CA ALA A 2 33.20 11.30 3.74
C ALA A 2 33.32 9.79 3.88
N TYR A 3 32.48 9.17 4.71
CA TYR A 3 32.31 7.74 4.66
C TYR A 3 31.79 7.42 3.26
N GLU A 4 32.57 6.68 2.46
CA GLU A 4 32.00 5.95 1.33
C GLU A 4 30.95 5.02 1.92
N THR A 5 29.70 5.47 1.93
CA THR A 5 28.58 4.59 2.21
C THR A 5 28.64 3.52 1.13
N GLU A 6 28.83 2.26 1.52
CA GLU A 6 28.57 1.11 0.65
C GLU A 6 27.10 1.20 0.26
N ILE A 7 26.82 1.91 -0.84
CA ILE A 7 25.48 2.02 -1.36
C ILE A 7 25.26 0.73 -2.16
N GLU A 8 24.89 -0.32 -1.43
CA GLU A 8 24.65 -1.66 -1.98
C GLU A 8 23.51 -1.67 -3.00
N ASN A 9 22.57 -0.70 -2.91
CA ASN A 9 21.37 -0.67 -3.74
C ASN A 9 21.21 0.66 -4.48
N ILE A 10 20.90 0.57 -5.78
CA ILE A 10 20.76 1.71 -6.70
C ILE A 10 19.68 2.70 -6.24
N ASP A 11 18.55 2.22 -5.72
CA ASP A 11 17.46 3.08 -5.22
C ASP A 11 17.92 3.99 -4.08
N LYS A 12 18.67 3.45 -3.11
CA LYS A 12 19.26 4.23 -2.01
C LYS A 12 20.21 5.30 -2.51
N TRP A 13 21.02 4.98 -3.53
CA TRP A 13 21.95 5.95 -4.14
C TRP A 13 21.19 7.11 -4.78
N LEU A 14 20.16 6.79 -5.56
CA LEU A 14 19.34 7.77 -6.26
C LEU A 14 18.62 8.71 -5.28
N ASN A 15 18.09 8.15 -4.19
CA ASN A 15 17.47 8.92 -3.11
C ASN A 15 18.47 9.82 -2.38
N TYR A 16 19.65 9.29 -2.04
CA TYR A 16 20.70 10.06 -1.34
C TYR A 16 21.13 11.28 -2.16
N ALA A 17 21.37 11.08 -3.46
CA ALA A 17 21.79 12.13 -4.37
C ALA A 17 20.64 13.04 -4.83
N LYS A 18 19.37 12.72 -4.47
CA LYS A 18 18.17 13.49 -4.82
C LYS A 18 18.04 13.74 -6.32
N PHE A 19 18.25 12.70 -7.12
CA PHE A 19 18.07 12.78 -8.56
C PHE A 19 16.64 13.21 -8.92
N ARG A 20 16.53 13.93 -10.02
CA ARG A 20 15.25 14.23 -10.68
C ARG A 20 15.34 13.69 -12.08
N THR A 21 14.36 12.87 -12.44
CA THR A 21 14.32 12.18 -13.72
C THR A 21 13.10 12.61 -14.52
N SER A 22 13.28 12.77 -15.82
CA SER A 22 12.22 12.97 -16.79
C SER A 22 11.36 11.71 -16.94
N GLU A 23 10.17 11.84 -17.52
CA GLU A 23 9.28 10.68 -17.80
C GLU A 23 9.98 9.61 -18.66
N GLN A 24 10.82 10.02 -19.63
CA GLN A 24 11.57 9.09 -20.47
C GLN A 24 12.62 8.31 -19.66
N GLU A 25 13.33 8.98 -18.75
CA GLU A 25 14.28 8.32 -17.84
C GLU A 25 13.57 7.36 -16.89
N GLN A 26 12.41 7.76 -16.35
CA GLN A 26 11.59 6.90 -15.48
C GLN A 26 11.14 5.62 -16.19
N GLN A 27 10.80 5.67 -17.49
CA GLN A 27 10.45 4.48 -18.27
C GLN A 27 11.64 3.51 -18.38
N VAL A 28 12.85 4.04 -18.64
CA VAL A 28 14.08 3.23 -18.69
C VAL A 28 14.39 2.63 -17.33
N MET A 29 14.28 3.42 -16.25
CA MET A 29 14.51 2.95 -14.89
C MET A 29 13.54 1.84 -14.47
N SER A 30 12.27 1.95 -14.84
CA SER A 30 11.27 0.91 -14.61
C SER A 30 11.64 -0.42 -15.29
N SER A 31 12.22 -0.35 -16.49
CA SER A 31 12.76 -1.55 -17.17
C SER A 31 13.94 -2.19 -16.43
N CYS A 32 14.71 -1.38 -15.69
CA CYS A 32 15.81 -1.81 -14.83
C CYS A 32 15.35 -2.24 -13.41
N GLY A 33 14.04 -2.25 -13.14
CA GLY A 33 13.50 -2.63 -11.84
C GLY A 33 13.54 -1.51 -10.79
N ILE A 34 13.58 -0.24 -11.19
CA ILE A 34 13.51 0.91 -10.28
C ILE A 34 12.29 1.77 -10.62
N VAL A 35 11.52 2.16 -9.62
CA VAL A 35 10.36 3.05 -9.78
C VAL A 35 10.49 4.27 -8.88
N GLU A 36 10.08 5.43 -9.39
CA GLU A 36 9.95 6.65 -8.60
C GLU A 36 8.51 6.78 -8.11
N ILE A 37 8.34 6.99 -6.81
CA ILE A 37 7.05 7.11 -6.13
C ILE A 37 7.14 8.34 -5.22
N ASN A 38 6.35 9.36 -5.52
CA ASN A 38 6.32 10.61 -4.75
C ASN A 38 7.73 11.19 -4.50
N GLY A 39 8.57 11.21 -5.53
CA GLY A 39 9.96 11.72 -5.47
C GLY A 39 10.96 10.79 -4.78
N ASN A 40 10.58 9.56 -4.45
CA ASN A 40 11.45 8.56 -3.83
C ASN A 40 11.60 7.35 -4.75
N TYR A 41 12.83 6.90 -4.96
CA TYR A 41 13.14 5.71 -5.74
C TYR A 41 13.03 4.45 -4.89
N LYS A 42 12.47 3.38 -5.46
CA LYS A 42 12.41 2.04 -4.85
C LYS A 42 12.74 0.97 -5.88
N GLU A 43 13.36 -0.10 -5.41
CA GLU A 43 13.52 -1.33 -6.17
C GLU A 43 12.18 -2.07 -6.30
N ILE A 44 11.87 -2.52 -7.50
CA ILE A 44 10.80 -3.46 -7.81
C ILE A 44 11.33 -4.87 -7.52
N LYS A 45 11.00 -5.40 -6.35
CA LYS A 45 11.42 -6.75 -5.96
C LYS A 45 10.85 -7.81 -6.90
N LYS A 46 11.68 -8.79 -7.25
CA LYS A 46 11.30 -9.94 -8.11
C LYS A 46 10.31 -10.89 -7.44
N ASN A 47 10.27 -10.92 -6.11
CA ASN A 47 9.37 -11.74 -5.32
C ASN A 47 8.80 -10.91 -4.17
N ILE A 48 7.54 -11.17 -3.83
CA ILE A 48 6.90 -10.61 -2.65
C ILE A 48 7.22 -11.54 -1.48
N THR A 49 7.94 -11.03 -0.49
CA THR A 49 8.35 -11.78 0.71
C THR A 49 8.07 -10.96 1.95
N GLY A 50 7.67 -11.61 3.04
CA GLY A 50 7.52 -10.96 4.34
C GLY A 50 6.16 -10.28 4.57
N LEU A 51 5.20 -10.40 3.64
CA LEU A 51 3.83 -9.99 3.93
C LEU A 51 3.23 -10.87 5.04
N PRO A 52 2.56 -10.29 6.04
CA PRO A 52 1.84 -11.06 7.04
C PRO A 52 0.62 -11.74 6.41
N GLU A 53 0.20 -12.87 6.98
CA GLU A 53 -1.04 -13.55 6.58
C GLU A 53 -2.27 -12.65 6.75
N ILE A 54 -2.29 -11.84 7.83
CA ILE A 54 -3.31 -10.84 8.11
C ILE A 54 -2.66 -9.50 8.40
N ALA A 55 -3.02 -8.49 7.61
CA ALA A 55 -2.62 -7.09 7.78
C ALA A 55 -3.67 -6.35 8.61
N TYR A 56 -3.32 -5.94 9.83
CA TYR A 56 -4.25 -5.22 10.71
C TYR A 56 -4.23 -3.71 10.50
N LEU A 57 -5.41 -3.12 10.28
CA LEU A 57 -5.60 -1.69 10.11
C LEU A 57 -5.76 -1.01 11.48
N ARG A 58 -4.68 -0.36 11.95
CA ARG A 58 -4.58 0.16 13.32
C ARG A 58 -5.14 1.57 13.51
N GLU A 59 -5.28 2.35 12.44
CA GLU A 59 -5.75 3.74 12.51
C GLU A 59 -7.23 3.80 12.94
N THR A 60 -7.55 4.64 13.93
CA THR A 60 -8.92 4.74 14.49
C THR A 60 -9.63 6.07 14.21
N SER A 61 -8.92 7.10 13.79
CA SER A 61 -9.39 8.49 13.71
C SER A 61 -9.97 8.91 12.36
N MET A 62 -10.34 7.96 11.50
CA MET A 62 -10.82 8.27 10.14
C MET A 62 -12.33 8.49 10.12
N ASN A 63 -12.75 9.57 9.45
CA ASN A 63 -14.16 9.93 9.28
C ASN A 63 -14.91 8.78 8.60
N ASN A 64 -16.14 8.51 9.06
CA ASN A 64 -17.05 7.47 8.57
C ASN A 64 -16.56 6.01 8.67
N ARG A 65 -15.30 5.75 9.04
CA ARG A 65 -14.75 4.39 9.18
C ARG A 65 -15.60 3.49 10.06
N ALA A 66 -16.11 4.03 11.16
CA ALA A 66 -17.03 3.36 12.07
C ALA A 66 -18.26 2.79 11.36
N GLU A 67 -18.91 3.62 10.54
CA GLU A 67 -20.11 3.26 9.79
C GLU A 67 -19.80 2.27 8.65
N VAL A 68 -18.67 2.47 7.96
CA VAL A 68 -18.19 1.55 6.92
C VAL A 68 -17.98 0.15 7.52
N ILE A 69 -17.25 0.05 8.64
CA ILE A 69 -17.00 -1.21 9.34
C ILE A 69 -18.30 -1.89 9.78
N GLU A 70 -19.28 -1.13 10.26
CA GLU A 70 -20.56 -1.66 10.71
C GLU A 70 -21.33 -2.35 9.57
N LYS A 71 -21.22 -1.80 8.36
CA LYS A 71 -21.89 -2.30 7.15
C LYS A 71 -21.07 -3.34 6.38
N SER A 72 -19.77 -3.44 6.63
CA SER A 72 -18.88 -4.38 5.96
C SER A 72 -19.12 -5.83 6.41
N LEU A 73 -18.65 -6.78 5.61
CA LEU A 73 -18.73 -8.22 5.83
C LEU A 73 -17.37 -8.90 5.64
N ILE A 74 -17.13 -9.96 6.42
CA ILE A 74 -15.96 -10.82 6.22
C ILE A 74 -16.04 -11.48 4.83
N GLY A 75 -14.92 -11.51 4.12
CA GLY A 75 -14.77 -12.06 2.77
C GLY A 75 -14.93 -11.02 1.65
N GLU A 76 -15.42 -9.81 1.97
CA GLU A 76 -15.53 -8.72 1.00
C GLU A 76 -14.17 -8.35 0.43
N GLU A 77 -14.13 -8.10 -0.87
CA GLU A 77 -12.92 -7.64 -1.53
C GLU A 77 -12.64 -6.19 -1.15
N VAL A 78 -11.35 -5.92 -0.99
CA VAL A 78 -10.84 -4.57 -0.76
C VAL A 78 -9.77 -4.25 -1.80
N TYR A 79 -9.54 -2.97 -2.00
CA TYR A 79 -8.54 -2.46 -2.93
C TYR A 79 -7.68 -1.39 -2.27
N PHE A 80 -6.46 -1.23 -2.79
CA PHE A 80 -5.48 -0.29 -2.25
C PHE A 80 -5.43 0.98 -3.09
N VAL A 81 -5.35 2.13 -2.42
CA VAL A 81 -5.27 3.45 -3.04
C VAL A 81 -4.10 4.22 -2.44
N GLY A 82 -3.32 4.91 -3.29
CA GLY A 82 -2.23 5.77 -2.84
C GLY A 82 -2.75 6.92 -1.96
N ALA A 83 -2.20 7.03 -0.75
CA ALA A 83 -2.55 8.06 0.24
C ALA A 83 -1.31 8.71 0.85
N ALA A 84 -0.28 8.86 0.01
CA ALA A 84 0.99 9.46 0.38
C ALA A 84 0.82 10.84 1.05
N ASN A 85 1.69 11.09 2.03
CA ASN A 85 1.79 12.38 2.71
C ASN A 85 3.28 12.68 3.00
N GLU A 86 3.55 13.82 3.65
CA GLU A 86 4.91 14.30 3.91
C GLU A 86 5.76 13.37 4.80
N TYR A 87 5.13 12.52 5.63
CA TYR A 87 5.82 11.60 6.54
C TYR A 87 5.89 10.16 6.02
N ASP A 88 4.94 9.77 5.17
CA ASP A 88 4.88 8.43 4.58
C ASP A 88 4.56 8.55 3.07
N PRO A 89 5.59 8.56 2.20
CA PRO A 89 5.41 8.69 0.75
C PRO A 89 4.89 7.40 0.10
N PHE A 90 4.86 6.28 0.81
CA PHE A 90 4.39 4.99 0.29
C PHE A 90 3.04 4.58 0.87
N ARG A 91 2.40 5.44 1.67
CA ARG A 91 1.16 5.13 2.38
C ARG A 91 0.07 4.62 1.46
N LEU A 92 -0.46 3.44 1.78
CA LEU A 92 -1.61 2.85 1.10
C LEU A 92 -2.84 2.84 2.02
N GLU A 93 -3.95 3.33 1.49
CA GLU A 93 -5.27 3.26 2.10
C GLU A 93 -6.02 2.04 1.55
N VAL A 94 -6.74 1.35 2.44
CA VAL A 94 -7.56 0.18 2.12
C VAL A 94 -9.01 0.61 2.02
N PHE A 95 -9.62 0.32 0.89
CA PHE A 95 -11.02 0.65 0.62
C PHE A 95 -11.85 -0.60 0.37
N SER A 96 -13.06 -0.58 0.90
CA SER A 96 -14.19 -1.38 0.45
C SER A 96 -15.06 -0.58 -0.53
N GLU A 97 -16.06 -1.21 -1.14
CA GLU A 97 -17.07 -0.50 -1.93
C GLU A 97 -17.83 0.58 -1.11
N LEU A 98 -17.90 0.40 0.22
CA LEU A 98 -18.57 1.31 1.13
C LEU A 98 -17.70 2.51 1.54
N GLY A 99 -16.40 2.47 1.25
CA GLY A 99 -15.44 3.50 1.60
C GLY A 99 -14.22 2.97 2.34
N SER A 100 -13.48 3.90 2.94
CA SER A 100 -12.18 3.63 3.58
C SER A 100 -12.31 2.81 4.86
N LEU A 101 -11.45 1.81 4.98
CA LEU A 101 -11.33 0.92 6.15
C LEU A 101 -10.09 1.23 7.00
N GLY A 102 -9.15 2.04 6.51
CA GLY A 102 -7.90 2.33 7.20
C GLY A 102 -6.69 2.33 6.28
N TYR A 103 -5.50 2.45 6.88
CA TYR A 103 -4.23 2.38 6.17
C TYR A 103 -3.51 1.07 6.48
N LEU A 104 -2.77 0.56 5.49
CA LEU A 104 -1.81 -0.51 5.69
C LEU A 104 -0.63 0.00 6.52
N ASP A 105 0.04 -0.92 7.22
CA ASP A 105 1.33 -0.64 7.84
C ASP A 105 2.36 -0.21 6.79
N SER A 106 3.27 0.69 7.15
CA SER A 106 4.26 1.25 6.22
C SER A 106 5.14 0.15 5.60
N TYR A 107 5.49 -0.91 6.33
CA TYR A 107 6.28 -2.02 5.76
C TYR A 107 5.53 -2.74 4.62
N ILE A 108 4.24 -2.98 4.83
CA ILE A 108 3.37 -3.61 3.83
C ILE A 108 3.24 -2.68 2.62
N SER A 109 3.00 -1.40 2.89
CA SER A 109 2.82 -0.38 1.85
C SER A 109 4.08 -0.22 0.99
N GLU A 110 5.26 -0.14 1.61
CA GLU A 110 6.56 -0.10 0.93
C GLU A 110 6.85 -1.35 0.11
N THR A 111 6.31 -2.51 0.50
CA THR A 111 6.49 -3.76 -0.23
C THR A 111 5.58 -3.83 -1.47
N ILE A 112 4.36 -3.32 -1.35
CA ILE A 112 3.30 -3.46 -2.37
C ILE A 112 3.33 -2.30 -3.38
N MET A 113 3.54 -1.07 -2.92
CA MET A 113 3.38 0.14 -3.76
C MET A 113 4.31 0.17 -4.98
N PRO A 114 5.59 -0.24 -4.91
CA PRO A 114 6.44 -0.31 -6.10
C PRO A 114 5.90 -1.22 -7.20
N LEU A 115 5.25 -2.33 -6.81
CA LEU A 115 4.61 -3.25 -7.74
C LEU A 115 3.30 -2.69 -8.28
N MET A 116 2.54 -1.93 -7.49
CA MET A 116 1.33 -1.23 -7.97
C MET A 116 1.67 -0.16 -9.01
N GLU A 117 2.61 0.73 -8.70
CA GLU A 117 3.01 1.84 -9.59
C GLU A 117 3.63 1.34 -10.90
N SER A 118 4.41 0.25 -10.82
CA SER A 118 4.96 -0.40 -12.02
C SER A 118 3.94 -1.27 -12.78
N LYS A 119 2.68 -1.36 -12.29
CA LYS A 119 1.61 -2.23 -12.84
C LYS A 119 2.00 -3.70 -12.87
N ARG A 120 2.81 -4.17 -11.92
CA ARG A 120 3.27 -5.57 -11.81
C ARG A 120 2.69 -6.32 -10.62
N LEU A 121 1.77 -5.72 -9.87
CA LEU A 121 1.09 -6.39 -8.76
C LEU A 121 -0.17 -7.11 -9.25
N ASP A 122 -0.19 -8.43 -9.17
CA ASP A 122 -1.43 -9.22 -9.18
C ASP A 122 -1.77 -9.60 -7.74
N TYR A 123 -2.97 -9.24 -7.28
CA TYR A 123 -3.35 -9.48 -5.88
C TYR A 123 -4.85 -9.70 -5.69
N THR A 124 -5.19 -10.43 -4.63
CA THR A 124 -6.50 -10.47 -4.01
C THR A 124 -6.36 -10.01 -2.56
N ALA A 125 -7.19 -9.05 -2.15
CA ALA A 125 -7.25 -8.60 -0.77
C ALA A 125 -8.70 -8.68 -0.29
N ARG A 126 -8.89 -9.23 0.91
CA ARG A 126 -10.23 -9.42 1.50
C ARG A 126 -10.24 -9.10 2.98
N ILE A 127 -11.39 -8.68 3.48
CA ILE A 127 -11.62 -8.58 4.93
C ILE A 127 -11.60 -10.00 5.51
N ALA A 128 -10.58 -10.34 6.30
CA ALA A 128 -10.45 -11.63 6.95
C ALA A 128 -10.99 -11.60 8.39
N GLU A 129 -10.77 -10.47 9.08
CA GLU A 129 -11.25 -10.25 10.43
C GLU A 129 -11.93 -8.89 10.52
N LEU A 130 -13.08 -8.85 11.19
CA LEU A 130 -13.88 -7.64 11.34
C LEU A 130 -14.57 -7.67 12.70
N VAL A 131 -14.36 -6.63 13.50
CA VAL A 131 -15.10 -6.43 14.76
C VAL A 131 -15.94 -5.16 14.65
N LYS A 132 -17.25 -5.32 14.58
CA LYS A 132 -18.20 -4.20 14.46
C LYS A 132 -18.27 -3.40 15.75
N LEU A 133 -18.73 -2.16 15.69
CA LEU A 133 -18.87 -1.34 16.90
C LEU A 133 -19.96 -1.90 17.81
N SER A 134 -21.05 -2.37 17.22
CA SER A 134 -22.17 -3.01 17.93
C SER A 134 -21.76 -4.28 18.70
N GLU A 135 -20.68 -4.94 18.30
CA GLU A 135 -20.18 -6.19 18.88
C GLU A 135 -19.09 -5.98 19.94
N ARG A 136 -18.63 -4.73 20.15
CA ARG A 136 -17.54 -4.43 21.08
C ARG A 136 -18.02 -4.37 22.52
N ASN A 137 -17.17 -4.86 23.41
CA ASN A 137 -17.33 -4.56 24.82
C ASN A 137 -17.02 -3.06 25.09
N LYS A 138 -17.57 -2.52 26.18
CA LYS A 138 -17.40 -1.10 26.58
C LYS A 138 -15.93 -0.64 26.80
N HIS A 139 -14.98 -1.56 26.82
CA HIS A 139 -13.55 -1.30 27.04
C HIS A 139 -12.71 -1.41 25.75
N ALA A 140 -13.25 -2.00 24.69
CA ALA A 140 -12.57 -2.19 23.42
C ALA A 140 -12.69 -0.92 22.57
N LYS A 141 -11.66 -0.06 22.66
CA LYS A 141 -11.64 1.24 21.98
C LYS A 141 -11.23 1.17 20.49
N SER A 142 -10.60 0.09 20.04
CA SER A 142 -10.09 -0.03 18.67
C SER A 142 -10.93 -1.00 17.83
N SER A 143 -11.13 -0.63 16.56
CA SER A 143 -11.63 -1.55 15.54
C SER A 143 -10.51 -2.48 15.12
N ILE A 144 -10.75 -3.78 15.17
CA ILE A 144 -9.88 -4.76 14.52
C ILE A 144 -10.49 -5.00 13.14
N VAL A 145 -9.80 -4.50 12.12
CA VAL A 145 -10.01 -4.88 10.73
C VAL A 145 -8.73 -5.56 10.29
N GLY A 146 -8.82 -6.85 9.99
CA GLY A 146 -7.72 -7.66 9.47
C GLY A 146 -7.97 -7.94 7.99
N ILE A 147 -6.98 -7.65 7.15
CA ILE A 147 -7.04 -7.86 5.70
C ILE A 147 -6.11 -9.02 5.34
N SER A 148 -6.66 -10.07 4.73
CA SER A 148 -5.81 -11.09 4.08
C SER A 148 -5.37 -10.56 2.72
N ILE A 149 -4.08 -10.68 2.41
CA ILE A 149 -3.49 -10.23 1.16
C ILE A 149 -2.79 -11.41 0.50
N ASP A 150 -3.32 -11.89 -0.62
CA ASP A 150 -2.62 -12.79 -1.52
C ASP A 150 -2.08 -11.96 -2.68
N ALA A 151 -0.76 -11.86 -2.79
CA ALA A 151 -0.11 -11.00 -3.77
C ALA A 151 1.06 -11.74 -4.43
N LYS A 152 1.20 -11.53 -5.73
CA LYS A 152 2.32 -12.02 -6.52
C LYS A 152 2.76 -10.97 -7.53
N MET A 153 4.02 -11.06 -7.93
CA MET A 153 4.52 -10.29 -9.05
C MET A 153 4.01 -10.91 -10.36
N SER A 154 3.58 -10.04 -11.28
CA SER A 154 3.25 -10.39 -12.65
C SER A 154 4.34 -9.89 -13.60
N ASP A 155 4.73 -10.74 -14.55
CA ASP A 155 5.67 -10.39 -15.62
C ASP A 155 5.01 -9.52 -16.70
N ILE A 156 3.68 -9.53 -16.78
CA ILE A 156 2.87 -8.75 -17.72
C ILE A 156 2.17 -7.64 -16.93
N PRO A 157 2.05 -6.42 -17.48
CA PRO A 157 1.30 -5.35 -16.83
C PRO A 157 -0.12 -5.77 -16.45
N VAL A 158 -0.47 -5.60 -15.18
CA VAL A 158 -1.78 -5.88 -14.61
C VAL A 158 -2.62 -4.60 -14.67
N PRO A 159 -3.85 -4.65 -15.20
CA PRO A 159 -4.74 -3.51 -15.17
C PRO A 159 -5.11 -3.13 -13.72
N PRO A 160 -5.26 -1.83 -13.41
CA PRO A 160 -5.69 -1.39 -12.09
C PRO A 160 -7.08 -1.95 -11.77
N LYS A 161 -7.32 -2.33 -10.50
CA LYS A 161 -8.67 -2.74 -10.05
C LYS A 161 -9.62 -1.54 -10.13
N THR A 162 -10.65 -1.64 -10.96
CA THR A 162 -11.56 -0.57 -11.38
C THR A 162 -12.69 -0.25 -10.40
N SER A 163 -12.45 -0.26 -9.09
CA SER A 163 -13.51 -0.06 -8.10
C SER A 163 -13.26 1.09 -7.12
N VAL A 164 -12.36 2.03 -7.43
CA VAL A 164 -12.22 3.25 -6.61
C VAL A 164 -13.38 4.18 -6.95
N PRO A 165 -14.39 4.39 -6.07
CA PRO A 165 -15.30 5.50 -6.26
C PRO A 165 -14.46 6.77 -6.27
N HIS A 166 -14.74 7.65 -7.22
CA HIS A 166 -14.09 8.96 -7.30
C HIS A 166 -14.45 9.72 -6.03
N ILE A 167 -13.59 9.64 -5.01
CA ILE A 167 -13.72 10.45 -3.80
C ILE A 167 -12.93 11.71 -4.12
N GLU A 168 -13.65 12.79 -4.44
CA GLU A 168 -13.08 14.14 -4.43
C GLU A 168 -12.45 14.35 -3.04
N ARG A 169 -11.12 14.48 -3.00
CA ARG A 169 -10.35 14.84 -1.81
C ARG A 169 -10.47 16.33 -1.54
#